data_AF-A0A533XS21-F1
#
_entry.id   AF-A0A533XS21-F1
#
_cell.length_a   1.000
_cell.length_b   1.000
_cell.length_c   1.000
_cell.angle_alpha   90.00
_cell.angle_beta   90.00
_cell.angle_gamma   90.00
#
_symmetry.space_group_name_H-M   'P 1'
#
loop_
_entity.id
_entity.type
_entity.pdbx_description
1 polymer ?
#
loop_
_entity_poly.entity_id
_entity_poly.type
_entity_poly.pdbx_seq_one_letter_code
_entity_poly.pdbx_strand_id
1 'polypeptide(L)' 'MIRFDRLTIKAQEALAEAQKLAEKAGHQELDVEHLALALVRQREGLTQSLLNKLGADPA' A
#
# COMPACT_ATOMS: atom_id res chain seq x y z
N MET A 1 -14.32 2.54 13.31
CA MET A 1 -14.09 1.48 12.31
C MET A 1 -13.99 2.13 10.94
N ILE A 2 -12.97 1.80 10.14
CA ILE A 2 -12.78 2.38 8.80
C ILE A 2 -13.92 1.91 7.88
N ARG A 3 -14.52 2.84 7.14
CA ARG A 3 -15.53 2.55 6.11
C ARG A 3 -14.85 2.12 4.82
N PHE A 4 -14.49 0.83 4.74
CA PHE A 4 -13.79 0.26 3.58
C PHE A 4 -14.53 0.49 2.26
N ASP A 5 -15.86 0.45 2.30
CA ASP A 5 -16.76 0.69 1.15
C ASP A 5 -16.67 2.11 0.57
N ARG A 6 -16.06 3.05 1.30
CA ARG A 6 -15.88 4.44 0.85
C ARG A 6 -14.49 4.75 0.30
N LEU A 7 -13.58 3.78 0.34
CA LEU A 7 -12.27 3.91 -0.27
C LEU A 7 -12.34 3.63 -1.77
N THR A 8 -11.41 4.19 -2.54
CA THR A 8 -11.25 3.81 -3.94
C THR A 8 -10.89 2.32 -4.04
N ILE A 9 -11.19 1.69 -5.18
CA ILE A 9 -10.87 0.27 -5.40
C ILE A 9 -9.37 0.00 -5.15
N LYS A 10 -8.49 0.84 -5.70
CA LYS A 10 -7.04 0.73 -5.50
C LYS A 10 -6.62 0.89 -4.03
N ALA A 11 -7.28 1.75 -3.25
CA ALA A 11 -6.98 1.87 -1.83
C ALA A 11 -7.42 0.63 -1.02
N GLN A 12 -8.56 0.02 -1.37
CA GLN A 12 -9.00 -1.24 -0.78
C GLN A 12 -8.01 -2.38 -1.10
N GLU A 13 -7.57 -2.48 -2.35
CA GLU A 13 -6.55 -3.44 -2.78
C GLU A 13 -5.23 -3.25 -2.03
N ALA A 14 -4.78 -2.01 -1.85
CA ALA A 14 -3.54 -1.69 -1.14
C ALA A 14 -3.60 -2.10 0.33
N LEU A 15 -4.72 -1.87 1.02
CA LEU A 15 -4.92 -2.34 2.39
C LEU A 15 -4.94 -3.87 2.49
N ALA A 16 -5.57 -4.55 1.53
CA ALA A 16 -5.57 -6.01 1.50
C ALA A 16 -4.15 -6.57 1.27
N GLU A 17 -3.34 -5.95 0.41
CA GLU A 17 -1.95 -6.37 0.21
C GLU A 17 -1.05 -6.03 1.40
N ALA A 18 -1.27 -4.89 2.06
CA ALA A 18 -0.56 -4.50 3.28
C ALA A 18 -0.75 -5.55 4.39
N GLN A 19 -1.97 -6.05 4.57
CA GLN A 19 -2.24 -7.13 5.53
C GLN A 19 -1.46 -8.40 5.20
N LYS A 20 -1.41 -8.81 3.93
CA LYS A 20 -0.61 -9.97 3.49
C LYS A 20 0.88 -9.75 3.70
N LEU A 21 1.38 -8.52 3.56
CA LEU A 21 2.78 -8.19 3.81
C LEU A 21 3.12 -8.32 5.30
N ALA A 22 2.25 -7.85 6.20
CA ALA A 22 2.40 -8.03 7.64
C ALA A 22 2.43 -9.52 8.01
N GLU A 23 1.49 -10.31 7.49
CA GLU A 23 1.43 -11.76 7.70
C GLU A 23 2.71 -12.47 7.22
N LYS A 24 3.18 -12.15 6.00
CA LYS A 24 4.42 -12.72 5.44
C LYS A 24 5.66 -12.35 6.25
N ALA A 25 5.67 -11.17 6.86
CA ALA A 25 6.76 -10.71 7.73
C ALA A 25 6.67 -11.27 9.16
N GLY A 26 5.58 -11.98 9.52
CA GLY A 26 5.33 -12.43 10.88
C GLY A 26 5.00 -11.30 11.86
N HIS A 27 4.58 -10.14 11.35
CA HIS A 27 4.15 -9.01 12.17
C HIS A 27 2.69 -9.18 12.57
N GLN A 28 2.40 -9.03 13.87
CA GLN A 28 1.05 -9.24 14.41
C GLN A 28 0.08 -8.14 13.99
N GLU A 29 0.60 -6.95 13.70
CA GLU A 29 -0.19 -5.77 13.37
C GLU A 29 0.19 -5.23 11.99
N LEU A 30 -0.80 -4.67 11.31
CA LEU A 30 -0.58 -3.87 10.12
C LEU A 30 -0.14 -2.48 10.55
N ASP A 31 1.13 -2.18 10.29
CA ASP A 31 1.69 -0.83 10.40
C ASP A 31 1.86 -0.11 9.04
N VAL A 32 2.20 1.17 9.11
CA VAL A 32 2.32 2.09 7.97
C VAL A 32 3.34 1.64 6.93
N GLU A 33 4.40 0.94 7.34
CA GLU A 33 5.44 0.40 6.46
C GLU A 33 4.87 -0.62 5.47
N HIS A 34 3.93 -1.46 5.92
CA HIS A 34 3.27 -2.44 5.05
C HIS A 34 2.38 -1.76 4.01
N LEU A 35 1.63 -0.74 4.43
CA LEU A 35 0.78 0.03 3.55
C LEU A 35 1.61 0.82 2.54
N ALA A 36 2.69 1.46 2.99
CA ALA A 36 3.61 2.16 2.11
C ALA A 36 4.19 1.21 1.06
N LEU A 37 4.67 0.03 1.47
CA LEU A 37 5.22 -0.97 0.56
C LEU A 37 4.16 -1.50 -0.42
N ALA A 38 2.93 -1.76 0.04
CA ALA A 38 1.82 -2.16 -0.82
C ALA A 38 1.50 -1.10 -1.87
N LEU A 39 1.45 0.17 -1.47
CA LEU A 39 1.19 1.31 -2.36
C LEU A 39 2.32 1.51 -3.37
N VAL A 40 3.58 1.35 -2.97
CA VAL A 40 4.75 1.43 -3.86
C VAL A 40 4.73 0.28 -4.87
N ARG A 41 4.39 -0.95 -4.45
CA ARG A 41 4.36 -2.14 -5.33
C ARG A 41 3.08 -2.27 -6.16
N GLN A 42 2.05 -1.46 -5.91
CA GLN A 42 0.77 -1.55 -6.58
C GLN A 42 0.88 -1.22 -8.07
N ARG A 43 0.55 -2.20 -8.92
CA ARG A 43 0.44 -1.99 -10.37
C ARG A 43 -0.66 -1.00 -10.71
N GLU A 44 -0.36 -0.08 -11.61
CA GLU A 44 -1.26 1.01 -12.02
C GLU A 44 -1.71 1.89 -10.84
N GLY A 45 -0.93 1.90 -9.76
CA GLY A 45 -1.11 2.80 -8.62
C GLY A 45 -0.51 4.19 -8.88
N LEU A 46 -1.03 5.21 -8.20
CA LEU A 46 -0.51 6.57 -8.32
C LEU A 46 0.84 6.78 -7.63
N THR A 47 1.15 5.98 -6.61
CA THR A 47 2.30 6.16 -5.72
C THR A 47 3.63 6.13 -6.47
N GLN A 48 3.85 5.17 -7.37
CA GLN A 48 5.07 5.12 -8.17
C GLN A 48 5.26 6.37 -9.03
N SER A 49 4.18 6.84 -9.67
CA SER A 49 4.21 8.05 -10.49
C SER A 49 4.51 9.30 -9.68
N LEU A 50 3.99 9.39 -8.45
CA LEU A 50 4.26 10.48 -7.52
C LEU A 50 5.72 10.47 -7.05
N LEU A 51 6.26 9.32 -6.65
CA LEU A 51 7.65 9.19 -6.22
C LEU A 51 8.63 9.53 -7.36
N ASN A 52 8.37 9.04 -8.57
CA ASN A 52 9.15 9.40 -9.76
C ASN A 52 9.16 10.92 -10.02
N LYS A 53 8.00 11.59 -9.88
CA LYS A 53 7.90 13.06 -10.03
C LYS A 53 8.67 13.82 -8.95
N LEU A 54 8.84 13.23 -7.77
CA LEU A 54 9.62 13.79 -6.67
C LEU A 54 11.12 13.47 -6.78
N GLY A 55 11.54 12.70 -7.81
CA GLY A 55 12.93 12.27 -7.98
C GLY A 55 13.34 11.15 -7.03
N ALA A 56 12.39 10.48 -6.38
CA ALA A 56 12.64 9.28 -5.57
C ALA A 56 12.48 8.04 -6.45
N ASP A 57 13.40 7.08 -6.33
CA ASP A 57 13.30 5.79 -7.02
C ASP A 57 12.45 4.81 -6.19
N PRO A 58 11.26 4.40 -6.67
CA PRO A 58 10.42 3.41 -6.01
C PRO A 58 10.86 1.95 -6.26
N ALA A 59 11.91 1.71 -7.06
CA ALA A 59 12.40 0.38 -7.45
C ALA A 59 13.37 -0.27 -6.44
#